data_AF-A0A7S4P040-F1
#
_entry.id   AF-A0A7S4P040-F1
#
_cell.length_a   1.000
_cell.length_b   1.000
_cell.length_c   1.000
_cell.angle_alpha   90.00
_cell.angle_beta   90.00
_cell.angle_gamma   90.00
#
_symmetry.space_group_name_H-M   'P 1'
#
loop_
_entity.id
_entity.type
_entity.pdbx_description
1 polymer ?
#
loop_
_entity_poly.entity_id
_entity_poly.type
_entity_poly.pdbx_seq_one_letter_code
_entity_poly.pdbx_strand_id
1 'polypeptide(L)'
;NNITVEMANNNTKPSKQIYQWYEKGKNGWIPYHAKLNDKIERGFQSGDMKCSFFKGKNRQPPSHQIDYGNMEQTNLSTKEIVGVRRVNYLYRPWIRWEFENNNHEFQPHEASSCCIFEKAYQSYMCDGPSTIKFFRPGCTDCYTLDFAARTQHNQQSGNTRKIQRVDDTEPDPSVTQGEVGEEGGEEKKETSLEKSCKICMEREICTAIIPCGHSYMCVPCSNIKASKKACAICRGEIIQILTLKTRKQK
;
A
#
# COMPACT_ATOMS: atom_id res chain seq x y z
N ASN A 1 1.76 -11.83 49.63
CA ASN A 1 2.57 -11.64 48.40
C ASN A 1 1.65 -11.63 47.20
N ASN A 2 1.08 -10.45 46.91
CA ASN A 2 0.23 -10.23 45.75
C ASN A 2 1.13 -9.97 44.55
N ILE A 3 1.15 -10.91 43.59
CA ILE A 3 1.75 -10.68 42.27
C ILE A 3 0.64 -10.08 41.41
N THR A 4 0.69 -8.76 41.26
CA THR A 4 -0.09 -8.01 40.27
C THR A 4 0.39 -8.39 38.88
N VAL A 5 -0.45 -9.10 38.12
CA VAL A 5 -0.26 -9.27 36.69
C VAL A 5 -0.68 -7.96 36.02
N GLU A 6 0.31 -7.18 35.59
CA GLU A 6 0.09 -6.00 34.76
C GLU A 6 -0.57 -6.43 33.44
N MET A 7 -1.84 -6.05 33.29
CA MET A 7 -2.54 -6.16 32.01
C MET A 7 -1.98 -5.09 31.08
N ALA A 8 -1.11 -5.49 30.16
CA ALA A 8 -0.64 -4.64 29.08
C ALA A 8 -1.83 -4.13 28.27
N ASN A 9 -2.05 -2.81 28.34
CA ASN A 9 -3.06 -2.06 27.59
C ASN A 9 -2.69 -2.04 26.09
N ASN A 10 -2.99 -3.11 25.36
CA ASN A 10 -2.82 -3.16 23.91
C ASN A 10 -3.98 -2.44 23.21
N ASN A 11 -3.95 -1.11 23.20
CA ASN A 11 -4.80 -0.28 22.35
C ASN A 11 -4.23 -0.16 20.93
N THR A 12 -3.79 -1.28 20.34
CA THR A 12 -3.28 -1.33 18.97
C THR A 12 -4.47 -1.40 18.00
N LYS A 13 -4.62 -0.37 17.15
CA LYS A 13 -5.59 -0.39 16.04
C LYS A 13 -5.38 -1.67 15.20
N PRO A 14 -6.45 -2.27 14.65
CA PRO A 14 -6.33 -3.52 13.91
C PRO A 14 -5.44 -3.32 12.67
N SER A 15 -4.29 -3.97 12.64
CA SER A 15 -3.47 -4.11 11.43
C SER A 15 -3.95 -5.33 10.66
N LYS A 16 -4.18 -5.16 9.35
CA LYS A 16 -4.53 -6.30 8.47
C LYS A 16 -3.23 -6.86 7.88
N GLN A 17 -2.98 -8.15 8.09
CA GLN A 17 -1.86 -8.83 7.44
C GLN A 17 -2.14 -9.02 5.95
N ILE A 18 -1.16 -8.69 5.12
CA ILE A 18 -1.20 -8.82 3.67
C ILE A 18 0.07 -9.56 3.26
N TYR A 19 -0.07 -10.68 2.58
CA TYR A 19 1.08 -11.49 2.16
C TYR A 19 1.43 -11.25 0.70
N GLN A 20 2.73 -11.14 0.43
CA GLN A 20 3.26 -11.06 -0.92
C GLN A 20 4.37 -12.09 -1.09
N TRP A 21 4.23 -12.90 -2.12
CA TRP A 21 5.22 -13.83 -2.58
C TRP A 21 6.09 -13.18 -3.65
N TYR A 22 7.35 -13.56 -3.65
CA TYR A 22 8.37 -13.10 -4.59
C TYR A 22 9.16 -14.28 -5.14
N GLU A 23 9.67 -14.11 -6.36
CA GLU A 23 10.70 -14.96 -6.93
C GLU A 23 12.03 -14.25 -7.05
N LYS A 24 13.13 -15.01 -7.00
CA LYS A 24 14.47 -14.48 -7.22
C LYS A 24 14.70 -14.23 -8.71
N GLY A 25 14.87 -12.96 -9.07
CA GLY A 25 15.32 -12.53 -10.39
C GLY A 25 16.79 -12.09 -10.39
N LYS A 26 17.30 -11.72 -11.59
CA LYS A 26 18.69 -11.28 -11.80
C LYS A 26 19.09 -10.08 -10.94
N ASN A 27 18.16 -9.13 -10.76
CA ASN A 27 18.39 -7.86 -10.06
C ASN A 27 17.57 -7.75 -8.77
N GLY A 28 17.31 -8.87 -8.09
CA GLY A 28 16.59 -8.89 -6.83
C GLY A 28 15.28 -9.68 -6.86
N TRP A 29 14.40 -9.39 -5.92
CA TRP A 29 13.16 -10.13 -5.72
C TRP A 29 12.00 -9.53 -6.50
N ILE A 30 11.38 -10.32 -7.37
CA ILE A 30 10.29 -9.90 -8.25
C ILE A 30 8.96 -10.39 -7.66
N PRO A 31 7.97 -9.51 -7.40
CA PRO A 31 6.71 -9.92 -6.82
C PRO A 31 5.88 -10.74 -7.80
N TYR A 32 5.23 -11.79 -7.32
CA TYR A 32 4.20 -12.46 -8.11
C TYR A 32 2.98 -11.56 -8.27
N HIS A 33 2.37 -11.63 -9.45
CA HIS A 33 1.09 -10.97 -9.73
C HIS A 33 -0.02 -11.45 -8.77
N ALA A 34 -0.96 -10.55 -8.43
CA ALA A 34 -2.03 -10.74 -7.45
C ALA A 34 -2.72 -12.11 -7.47
N LYS A 35 -3.30 -12.55 -8.60
CA LYS A 35 -4.02 -13.85 -8.61
C LYS A 35 -3.12 -15.04 -8.34
N LEU A 36 -1.86 -14.97 -8.81
CA LEU A 36 -0.90 -16.03 -8.57
C LEU A 36 -0.43 -15.98 -7.12
N ASN A 37 -0.16 -14.78 -6.59
CA ASN A 37 0.11 -14.55 -5.18
C ASN A 37 -0.95 -15.17 -4.28
N ASP A 38 -2.24 -14.89 -4.54
CA ASP A 38 -3.36 -15.41 -3.74
C ASP A 38 -3.54 -16.92 -3.88
N LYS A 39 -3.17 -17.49 -5.03
CA LYS A 39 -3.14 -18.95 -5.21
C LYS A 39 -2.03 -19.57 -4.37
N ILE A 40 -0.81 -19.03 -4.45
CA ILE A 40 0.35 -19.52 -3.71
C ILE A 40 0.10 -19.40 -2.21
N GLU A 41 -0.43 -18.26 -1.75
CA GLU A 41 -0.74 -18.03 -0.34
C GLU A 41 -1.81 -18.99 0.19
N ARG A 42 -2.88 -19.25 -0.58
CA ARG A 42 -3.91 -20.21 -0.16
C ARG A 42 -3.35 -21.63 -0.03
N GLY A 43 -2.54 -22.09 -0.98
CA GLY A 43 -1.90 -23.40 -0.90
C GLY A 43 -0.93 -23.51 0.28
N PHE A 44 -0.19 -22.43 0.57
CA PHE A 44 0.68 -22.39 1.73
C PHE A 44 -0.12 -22.46 3.05
N GLN A 45 -1.19 -21.69 3.16
CA GLN A 45 -2.05 -21.66 4.35
C GLN A 45 -2.83 -22.95 4.56
N SER A 46 -3.19 -23.69 3.49
CA SER A 46 -3.83 -24.99 3.61
C SER A 46 -2.88 -26.11 4.04
N GLY A 47 -1.58 -25.84 4.12
CA GLY A 47 -0.56 -26.83 4.42
C GLY A 47 -0.19 -27.70 3.23
N ASP A 48 -0.50 -27.27 2.00
CA ASP A 48 -0.02 -27.96 0.81
C ASP A 48 1.51 -27.94 0.80
N MET A 49 2.14 -28.98 0.25
CA MET A 49 3.61 -29.02 0.12
C MET A 49 4.12 -28.34 -1.13
N LYS A 50 3.30 -28.30 -2.18
CA LYS A 50 3.68 -27.74 -3.48
C LYS A 50 2.50 -27.05 -4.16
N CYS A 51 2.79 -26.03 -4.96
CA CYS A 51 1.81 -25.36 -5.81
C CYS A 51 2.29 -25.24 -7.25
N SER A 52 1.56 -25.87 -8.18
CA SER A 52 1.83 -25.81 -9.61
C SER A 52 1.05 -24.69 -10.30
N PHE A 53 1.67 -23.95 -11.22
CA PHE A 53 1.07 -22.82 -11.93
C PHE A 53 1.71 -22.56 -13.30
N PHE A 54 1.13 -21.61 -14.01
CA PHE A 54 1.55 -21.18 -15.34
C PHE A 54 2.16 -19.79 -15.27
N LYS A 55 3.26 -19.59 -15.99
CA LYS A 55 3.74 -18.25 -16.36
C LYS A 55 3.48 -18.00 -17.83
N GLY A 56 2.76 -16.93 -18.15
CA GLY A 56 2.36 -16.57 -19.51
C GLY A 56 0.95 -17.04 -19.90
N LYS A 57 0.60 -16.90 -21.19
CA LYS A 57 -0.73 -17.27 -21.71
C LYS A 57 -0.91 -18.79 -21.69
N ASN A 58 -1.90 -19.28 -20.93
CA ASN A 58 -2.48 -20.64 -20.88
C ASN A 58 -1.85 -21.70 -21.80
N ARG A 59 -0.65 -22.18 -21.47
CA ARG A 59 -0.08 -23.40 -22.07
C ARG A 59 -0.22 -24.52 -21.06
N GLN A 60 -1.13 -25.46 -21.28
CA GLN A 60 -1.12 -26.77 -20.61
C GLN A 60 0.08 -27.57 -21.14
N PRO A 61 0.86 -28.28 -20.29
CA PRO A 61 0.78 -28.44 -18.82
C PRO A 61 1.42 -27.29 -18.01
N PRO A 62 1.22 -27.20 -16.67
CA PRO A 62 1.84 -26.16 -15.82
C PRO A 62 3.34 -26.10 -16.01
N SER A 63 3.87 -24.89 -16.16
CA SER A 63 5.30 -24.67 -16.45
C SER A 63 6.15 -24.50 -15.20
N HIS A 64 5.54 -24.21 -14.06
CA HIS A 64 6.27 -23.92 -12.82
C HIS A 64 5.61 -24.60 -11.62
N GLN A 65 6.43 -24.95 -10.62
CA GLN A 65 5.99 -25.47 -9.35
C GLN A 65 6.77 -24.79 -8.22
N ILE A 66 6.07 -24.34 -7.19
CA ILE A 66 6.69 -23.92 -5.92
C ILE A 66 6.68 -25.10 -4.96
N ASP A 67 7.82 -25.33 -4.33
CA ASP A 67 7.98 -26.18 -3.15
C ASP A 67 8.05 -25.28 -1.91
N TYR A 68 7.06 -25.40 -1.04
CA TYR A 68 6.94 -24.54 0.14
C TYR A 68 7.93 -24.90 1.24
N GLY A 69 8.40 -26.15 1.30
CA GLY A 69 9.37 -26.59 2.30
C GLY A 69 10.76 -26.08 1.99
N ASN A 70 11.15 -26.13 0.71
CA ASN A 70 12.46 -25.67 0.25
C ASN A 70 12.48 -24.16 -0.06
N MET A 71 11.31 -23.51 -0.13
CA MET A 71 11.18 -22.11 -0.57
C MET A 71 11.80 -21.90 -1.95
N GLU A 72 11.48 -22.80 -2.88
CA GLU A 72 12.01 -22.81 -4.24
C GLU A 72 10.90 -22.93 -5.29
N GLN A 73 11.11 -22.29 -6.45
CA GLN A 73 10.31 -22.46 -7.65
C GLN A 73 11.15 -23.20 -8.69
N THR A 74 10.62 -24.32 -9.20
CA THR A 74 11.20 -25.06 -10.31
C THR A 74 10.42 -24.81 -11.60
N ASN A 75 11.12 -24.47 -12.68
CA ASN A 75 10.58 -24.54 -14.03
C ASN A 75 10.53 -26.02 -14.45
N LEU A 76 9.34 -26.56 -14.68
CA LEU A 76 9.13 -27.98 -14.92
C LEU A 76 9.72 -28.45 -16.26
N SER A 77 9.88 -27.53 -17.22
CA SER A 77 10.45 -27.81 -18.55
C SER A 77 11.97 -27.71 -18.56
N THR A 78 12.54 -26.63 -18.03
CA THR A 78 14.00 -26.40 -18.06
C THR A 78 14.74 -26.99 -16.85
N LYS A 79 13.99 -27.39 -15.81
CA LYS A 79 14.51 -27.79 -14.49
C LYS A 79 15.29 -26.68 -13.77
N GLU A 80 15.22 -25.44 -14.24
CA GLU A 80 15.80 -24.30 -13.54
C GLU A 80 15.09 -24.09 -12.20
N ILE A 81 15.88 -23.86 -11.15
CA ILE A 81 15.40 -23.61 -9.80
C ILE A 81 15.75 -22.17 -9.42
N VAL A 82 14.78 -21.45 -8.89
CA VAL A 82 14.97 -20.11 -8.32
C VAL A 82 14.37 -20.06 -6.93
N GLY A 83 14.99 -19.32 -6.02
CA GLY A 83 14.43 -19.11 -4.68
C GLY A 83 13.10 -18.35 -4.74
N VAL A 84 12.19 -18.67 -3.82
CA VAL A 84 11.00 -17.88 -3.54
C VAL A 84 11.00 -17.39 -2.10
N ARG A 85 10.27 -16.32 -1.82
CA ARG A 85 10.06 -15.85 -0.45
C ARG A 85 8.66 -15.34 -0.24
N ARG A 86 8.18 -15.49 0.99
CA ARG A 86 6.91 -14.95 1.48
C ARG A 86 7.22 -13.80 2.42
N VAL A 87 6.64 -12.62 2.16
CA VAL A 87 6.76 -11.45 3.02
C VAL A 87 5.38 -11.10 3.60
N ASN A 88 5.34 -10.87 4.91
CA ASN A 88 4.14 -10.41 5.61
C ASN A 88 4.19 -8.89 5.76
N TYR A 89 3.23 -8.22 5.14
CA TYR A 89 3.02 -6.78 5.28
C TYR A 89 1.92 -6.48 6.27
N LEU A 90 2.19 -5.54 7.16
CA LEU A 90 1.18 -4.99 8.03
C LEU A 90 0.54 -3.79 7.34
N TYR A 91 -0.74 -3.89 7.02
CA TYR A 91 -1.51 -2.73 6.62
C TYR A 91 -1.67 -1.82 7.83
N ARG A 92 -1.00 -0.67 7.78
CA ARG A 92 -1.00 0.35 8.83
C ARG A 92 -1.62 1.64 8.29
N PRO A 93 -2.95 1.81 8.40
CA PRO A 93 -3.64 2.99 7.88
C PRO A 93 -3.28 4.31 8.60
N TRP A 94 -2.53 4.24 9.70
CA TRP A 94 -2.05 5.38 10.48
C TRP A 94 -0.59 5.78 10.15
N ILE A 95 0.04 5.11 9.18
CA ILE A 95 1.33 5.54 8.67
C ILE A 95 1.09 6.44 7.46
N ARG A 96 1.63 7.66 7.51
CA ARG A 96 1.66 8.57 6.37
C ARG A 96 3.09 8.80 5.91
N TRP A 97 3.23 9.01 4.62
CA TRP A 97 4.48 9.40 3.99
C TRP A 97 4.35 10.84 3.54
N GLU A 98 5.40 11.63 3.77
CA GLU A 98 5.41 13.06 3.49
C GLU A 98 6.65 13.42 2.68
N PHE A 99 6.56 14.51 1.92
CA PHE A 99 7.66 15.10 1.17
C PHE A 99 7.82 16.57 1.53
N GLU A 100 9.06 17.05 1.53
CA GLU A 100 9.39 18.46 1.74
C GLU A 100 8.98 19.28 0.50
N ASN A 101 8.13 20.29 0.70
CA ASN A 101 7.72 21.22 -0.34
C ASN A 101 8.78 22.33 -0.56
N ASN A 102 8.51 23.31 -1.42
CA ASN A 102 9.46 24.40 -1.69
C ASN A 102 9.62 25.38 -0.51
N ASN A 103 8.70 25.35 0.46
CA ASN A 103 8.74 26.18 1.66
C ASN A 103 9.43 25.46 2.84
N HIS A 104 10.09 24.32 2.60
CA HIS A 104 10.67 23.47 3.64
C HIS A 104 9.66 22.86 4.62
N GLU A 105 8.38 22.78 4.23
CA GLU A 105 7.34 22.15 5.02
C GLU A 105 7.06 20.75 4.49
N PHE A 106 6.84 19.80 5.40
CA PHE A 106 6.43 18.45 5.03
C PHE A 106 4.94 18.41 4.70
N GLN A 107 4.63 17.87 3.54
CA GLN A 107 3.27 17.72 3.04
C GLN A 107 2.98 16.24 2.83
N PRO A 108 1.80 15.74 3.24
CA PRO A 108 1.45 14.35 3.06
C PRO A 108 1.31 14.01 1.59
N HIS A 109 1.76 12.81 1.24
CA HIS A 109 1.35 12.18 0.01
C HIS A 109 -0.13 11.79 0.07
N GLU A 110 -0.72 11.61 -1.12
CA GLU A 110 -2.05 11.03 -1.23
C GLU A 110 -2.10 9.65 -0.57
N ALA A 111 -3.23 9.30 0.04
CA ALA A 111 -3.38 8.06 0.80
C ALA A 111 -3.03 6.79 -0.01
N SER A 112 -3.33 6.78 -1.31
CA SER A 112 -2.96 5.68 -2.21
C SER A 112 -1.44 5.55 -2.37
N SER A 113 -0.73 6.68 -2.54
CA SER A 113 0.73 6.73 -2.57
C SER A 113 1.33 6.30 -1.23
N CYS A 114 0.82 6.79 -0.09
CA CYS A 114 1.26 6.36 1.23
C CYS A 114 1.16 4.85 1.42
N CYS A 115 0.06 4.23 0.97
CA CYS A 115 -0.11 2.78 1.05
C CYS A 115 0.93 2.01 0.20
N ILE A 116 1.24 2.51 -1.00
CA ILE A 116 2.24 1.91 -1.89
C ILE A 116 3.64 2.05 -1.28
N PHE A 117 3.96 3.22 -0.75
CA PHE A 117 5.26 3.52 -0.16
C PHE A 117 5.48 2.70 1.10
N GLU A 118 4.47 2.55 1.96
CA GLU A 118 4.58 1.74 3.16
C GLU A 118 4.81 0.26 2.83
N LYS A 119 4.11 -0.29 1.83
CA LYS A 119 4.36 -1.66 1.37
C LYS A 119 5.79 -1.81 0.82
N ALA A 120 6.25 -0.85 0.03
CA ALA A 120 7.58 -0.86 -0.56
C ALA A 120 8.69 -0.69 0.50
N TYR A 121 8.48 0.16 1.49
CA TYR A 121 9.38 0.35 2.63
C TYR A 121 9.47 -0.90 3.51
N GLN A 122 8.35 -1.53 3.83
CA GLN A 122 8.37 -2.82 4.53
C GLN A 122 9.08 -3.89 3.70
N SER A 123 8.97 -3.84 2.36
CA SER A 123 9.77 -4.72 1.51
C SER A 123 11.25 -4.41 1.59
N TYR A 124 11.64 -3.13 1.57
CA TYR A 124 13.02 -2.68 1.71
C TYR A 124 13.64 -3.17 3.02
N MET A 125 12.89 -3.09 4.13
CA MET A 125 13.30 -3.63 5.44
C MET A 125 13.51 -5.14 5.47
N CYS A 126 13.08 -5.86 4.44
CA CYS A 126 13.30 -7.29 4.27
C CYS A 126 14.12 -7.56 3.00
N ASP A 127 15.27 -6.88 2.84
CA ASP A 127 16.18 -7.01 1.69
C ASP A 127 15.52 -6.75 0.32
N GLY A 128 14.51 -5.88 0.32
CA GLY A 128 13.90 -5.36 -0.89
C GLY A 128 14.72 -4.21 -1.49
N PRO A 129 14.34 -3.74 -2.68
CA PRO A 129 14.99 -2.58 -3.27
C PRO A 129 14.80 -1.35 -2.37
N SER A 130 15.85 -0.54 -2.22
CA SER A 130 15.78 0.74 -1.51
C SER A 130 14.99 1.80 -2.28
N THR A 131 14.64 1.54 -3.54
CA THR A 131 13.95 2.50 -4.40
C THR A 131 12.65 1.96 -4.96
N ILE A 132 11.68 2.85 -5.15
CA ILE A 132 10.44 2.58 -5.89
C ILE A 132 10.18 3.72 -6.88
N LYS A 133 9.79 3.36 -8.10
CA LYS A 133 9.27 4.31 -9.10
C LYS A 133 7.76 4.41 -8.98
N PHE A 134 7.23 5.62 -9.03
CA PHE A 134 5.79 5.87 -9.04
C PHE A 134 5.45 7.09 -9.90
N PHE A 135 4.19 7.15 -10.32
CA PHE A 135 3.63 8.30 -11.02
C PHE A 135 2.67 9.01 -10.08
N ARG A 136 2.73 10.34 -10.05
CA ARG A 136 1.76 11.12 -9.28
C ARG A 136 0.38 10.98 -9.96
N PRO A 137 -0.70 10.66 -9.21
CA PRO A 137 -2.03 10.55 -9.79
C PRO A 137 -2.41 11.81 -10.58
N GLY A 138 -2.89 11.63 -11.82
CA GLY A 138 -3.24 12.75 -12.69
C GLY A 138 -2.06 13.49 -13.34
N CYS A 139 -0.81 13.07 -13.09
CA CYS A 139 0.37 13.64 -13.74
C CYS A 139 1.16 12.58 -14.50
N THR A 140 1.93 13.01 -15.51
CA THR A 140 2.88 12.17 -16.24
C THR A 140 4.26 12.10 -15.58
N ASP A 141 4.47 12.90 -14.54
CA ASP A 141 5.73 12.96 -13.81
C ASP A 141 6.02 11.64 -13.11
N CYS A 142 7.25 11.16 -13.30
CA CYS A 142 7.76 9.93 -12.73
C CYS A 142 8.72 10.30 -11.62
N TYR A 143 8.48 9.76 -10.44
CA TYR A 143 9.30 9.99 -9.27
C TYR A 143 9.95 8.69 -8.84
N THR A 144 11.14 8.80 -8.27
CA THR A 144 11.81 7.72 -7.56
C THR A 144 11.89 8.08 -6.10
N LEU A 145 11.22 7.30 -5.26
CA LEU A 145 11.40 7.35 -3.81
C LEU A 145 12.61 6.47 -3.47
N ASP A 146 13.57 7.00 -2.73
CA ASP A 146 14.71 6.27 -2.15
C ASP A 146 14.57 6.26 -0.63
N PHE A 147 14.30 5.08 -0.08
CA PHE A 147 14.10 4.85 1.34
C PHE A 147 15.40 4.94 2.14
N ALA A 148 16.53 4.58 1.53
CA ALA A 148 17.83 4.64 2.18
C ALA A 148 18.33 6.08 2.26
N ALA A 149 18.23 6.81 1.15
CA ALA A 149 18.62 8.22 1.09
C ALA A 149 17.57 9.15 1.74
N ARG A 150 16.35 8.67 1.99
CA ARG A 150 15.19 9.46 2.43
C ARG A 150 14.92 10.63 1.49
N THR A 151 14.90 10.35 0.20
CA THR A 151 14.64 11.34 -0.83
C THR A 151 13.61 10.90 -1.86
N GLN A 152 13.00 11.88 -2.50
CA GLN A 152 12.19 11.74 -3.69
C GLN A 152 12.88 12.50 -4.82
N HIS A 153 13.20 11.81 -5.91
CA HIS A 153 13.79 12.37 -7.11
C HIS A 153 12.77 12.44 -8.26
N ASN A 154 12.56 13.62 -8.83
CA ASN A 154 11.73 13.82 -10.03
C ASN A 154 12.57 13.51 -11.28
N GLN A 155 12.17 12.51 -12.05
CA GLN A 155 12.91 12.03 -13.23
C GLN A 155 12.88 13.01 -14.41
N GLN A 156 11.94 13.96 -14.44
CA GLN A 156 11.81 14.95 -15.50
C GLN A 156 12.59 16.23 -15.20
N SER A 157 12.45 16.77 -13.99
CA SER A 157 13.12 18.04 -13.61
C SER A 157 14.48 17.85 -12.95
N GLY A 158 14.81 16.62 -12.53
CA GLY A 158 16.01 16.34 -11.73
C GLY A 158 15.92 16.81 -10.26
N ASN A 159 14.83 17.48 -9.88
CA ASN A 159 14.63 18.00 -8.54
C ASN A 159 14.54 16.88 -7.51
N THR A 160 15.24 17.04 -6.40
CA THR A 160 15.25 16.08 -5.29
C THR A 160 14.73 16.75 -4.03
N ARG A 161 13.83 16.08 -3.31
CA ARG A 161 13.20 16.56 -2.06
C ARG A 161 13.35 15.51 -0.97
N LYS A 162 13.35 15.91 0.29
CA LYS A 162 13.36 14.95 1.41
C LYS A 162 12.00 14.27 1.55
N ILE A 163 12.01 13.06 2.09
CA ILE A 163 10.80 12.34 2.50
C ILE A 163 10.89 11.92 3.97
N GLN A 164 9.72 11.73 4.58
CA GLN A 164 9.63 11.13 5.90
C GLN A 164 8.44 10.20 6.05
N ARG A 165 8.59 9.26 6.97
CA ARG A 165 7.57 8.31 7.40
C ARG A 165 7.11 8.74 8.80
N VAL A 166 5.83 9.09 8.93
CA VAL A 166 5.23 9.56 10.19
C VAL A 166 4.23 8.51 10.67
N ASP A 167 4.30 8.19 11.96
CA ASP A 167 3.33 7.32 12.63
C ASP A 167 2.37 8.17 13.45
N ASP A 168 1.12 8.26 13.00
CA ASP A 168 0.09 9.07 13.66
C ASP A 168 -0.45 8.43 14.97
N THR A 169 0.23 7.40 15.50
CA THR A 169 -0.11 6.79 16.80
C THR A 169 0.78 7.24 17.95
N GLU A 170 1.97 7.76 17.66
CA GLU A 170 2.86 8.33 18.67
C GLU A 170 2.49 9.82 18.86
N PRO A 171 2.06 10.25 20.07
CA PRO A 171 2.02 11.67 20.36
C PRO A 171 3.46 12.19 20.24
N ASP A 172 3.63 13.21 19.39
CA ASP A 172 4.90 13.88 19.16
C ASP A 172 5.54 14.30 20.50
N PRO A 173 6.72 13.75 20.88
CA PRO A 173 7.41 14.15 22.10
C PRO A 173 7.99 15.58 22.03
N SER A 174 7.82 16.30 20.92
CA SER A 174 8.34 17.67 20.74
C SER A 174 7.34 18.81 20.91
N VAL A 175 6.07 18.55 21.28
CA VAL A 175 5.14 19.63 21.63
C VAL A 175 5.14 19.87 23.15
N THR A 176 6.19 20.53 23.64
CA THR A 176 6.14 21.20 24.94
C THR A 176 5.13 22.35 24.89
N GLN A 177 4.32 22.41 25.93
CA GLN A 177 3.21 23.34 26.17
C GLN A 177 3.56 24.80 25.81
N GLY A 178 2.67 25.45 25.06
CA GLY A 178 2.71 26.87 24.76
C GLY A 178 1.35 27.33 24.25
N GLU A 179 0.51 27.73 25.20
CA GLU A 179 -0.55 28.76 25.18
C GLU A 179 -1.37 29.00 23.90
N VAL A 180 -2.69 28.96 24.10
CA VAL A 180 -3.76 29.32 23.17
C VAL A 180 -3.56 30.76 22.67
N GLY A 181 -3.28 30.89 21.37
CA GLY A 181 -3.44 32.13 20.62
C GLY A 181 -4.51 31.93 19.55
N GLU A 182 -5.68 32.52 19.75
CA GLU A 182 -6.68 32.76 18.71
C GLU A 182 -6.11 33.77 17.71
N GLU A 183 -5.69 33.35 16.52
CA GLU A 183 -5.67 34.24 15.35
C GLU A 183 -6.04 33.46 14.09
N GLY A 184 -6.98 34.03 13.33
CA GLY A 184 -7.65 33.41 12.19
C GLY A 184 -6.70 33.04 11.06
N GLY A 185 -6.78 31.78 10.62
CA GLY A 185 -6.18 31.28 9.39
C GLY A 185 -7.28 30.86 8.43
N GLU A 186 -7.29 31.49 7.25
CA GLU A 186 -8.25 31.25 6.18
C GLU A 186 -8.40 29.76 5.84
N GLU A 187 -9.60 29.23 6.07
CA GLU A 187 -10.03 27.96 5.48
C GLU A 187 -9.89 28.07 3.96
N LYS A 188 -8.87 27.42 3.38
CA LYS A 188 -8.98 27.01 1.98
C LYS A 188 -10.16 26.07 1.91
N LYS A 189 -11.33 26.62 1.53
CA LYS A 189 -12.55 25.89 1.21
C LYS A 189 -12.22 24.86 0.15
N GLU A 190 -11.91 23.65 0.61
CA GLU A 190 -11.83 22.46 -0.20
C GLU A 190 -13.18 22.34 -0.91
N THR A 191 -13.15 22.51 -2.23
CA THR A 191 -14.38 22.76 -2.97
C THR A 191 -15.29 21.55 -2.87
N SER A 192 -16.62 21.77 -2.77
CA SER A 192 -17.61 20.69 -2.68
C SER A 192 -17.50 19.68 -3.84
N LEU A 193 -16.91 20.11 -4.97
CA LEU A 193 -16.60 19.31 -6.15
C LEU A 193 -15.44 18.34 -5.96
N GLU A 194 -14.44 18.63 -5.14
CA GLU A 194 -13.28 17.75 -4.92
C GLU A 194 -13.67 16.53 -4.06
N LYS A 195 -14.51 16.74 -3.05
CA LYS A 195 -15.07 15.69 -2.19
C LYS A 195 -16.24 14.93 -2.81
N SER A 196 -16.81 15.41 -3.92
CA SER A 196 -17.93 14.73 -4.57
C SER A 196 -17.50 13.51 -5.38
N CYS A 197 -18.40 12.53 -5.43
CA CYS A 197 -18.29 11.29 -6.18
C CYS A 197 -18.09 11.61 -7.66
N LYS A 198 -17.02 11.10 -8.25
CA LYS A 198 -16.67 11.34 -9.66
C LYS A 198 -17.53 10.56 -10.67
N ILE A 199 -18.62 9.96 -10.21
CA ILE A 199 -19.58 9.22 -11.04
C ILE A 199 -20.93 9.96 -11.07
N CYS A 200 -21.54 10.19 -9.90
CA CYS A 200 -22.82 10.90 -9.84
C CYS A 200 -22.68 12.41 -9.60
N MET A 201 -21.53 12.89 -9.11
CA MET A 201 -21.27 14.28 -8.72
C MET A 201 -22.20 14.86 -7.63
N GLU A 202 -23.20 14.09 -7.18
CA GLU A 202 -24.22 14.49 -6.21
C GLU A 202 -23.84 14.22 -4.75
N ARG A 203 -23.09 13.13 -4.50
CA ARG A 203 -22.80 12.60 -3.16
C ARG A 203 -21.32 12.62 -2.88
N GLU A 204 -20.91 12.65 -1.63
CA GLU A 204 -19.50 12.60 -1.26
C GLU A 204 -18.85 11.25 -1.57
N ILE A 205 -17.53 11.28 -1.80
CA ILE A 205 -16.69 10.08 -1.88
C ILE A 205 -16.65 9.45 -0.48
N CYS A 206 -17.19 8.24 -0.37
CA CYS A 206 -17.26 7.50 0.89
C CYS A 206 -16.90 6.03 0.71
N THR A 207 -16.12 5.70 -0.33
CA THR A 207 -15.64 4.34 -0.56
C THR A 207 -14.18 4.31 -0.94
N ALA A 208 -13.49 3.24 -0.54
CA ALA A 208 -12.10 2.95 -0.90
C ALA A 208 -12.00 1.60 -1.61
N ILE A 209 -11.16 1.55 -2.64
CA ILE A 209 -10.90 0.34 -3.43
C ILE A 209 -9.69 -0.41 -2.88
N ILE A 210 -9.86 -1.67 -2.55
CA ILE A 210 -8.79 -2.55 -2.06
C ILE A 210 -8.28 -3.41 -3.23
N PRO A 211 -6.94 -3.51 -3.42
CA PRO A 211 -5.87 -3.10 -2.51
C PRO A 211 -5.28 -1.69 -2.79
N CYS A 212 -5.72 -1.00 -3.84
CA CYS A 212 -5.01 0.20 -4.32
C CYS A 212 -5.30 1.49 -3.52
N GLY A 213 -6.26 1.48 -2.59
CA GLY A 213 -6.63 2.62 -1.75
C GLY A 213 -7.40 3.74 -2.46
N HIS A 214 -7.53 3.68 -3.79
CA HIS A 214 -8.18 4.74 -4.57
C HIS A 214 -9.65 4.92 -4.19
N SER A 215 -10.03 6.16 -3.95
CA SER A 215 -11.36 6.57 -3.52
C SER A 215 -11.87 7.64 -4.48
N TYR A 216 -12.93 7.34 -5.24
CA TYR A 216 -13.50 8.28 -6.22
C TYR A 216 -15.02 8.17 -6.35
N MET A 217 -15.66 7.33 -5.54
CA MET A 217 -17.10 7.09 -5.65
C MET A 217 -17.81 6.98 -4.31
N CYS A 218 -19.11 7.25 -4.34
CA CYS A 218 -20.02 6.99 -3.23
C CYS A 218 -20.46 5.51 -3.23
N VAL A 219 -21.08 5.08 -2.13
CA VAL A 219 -21.59 3.69 -1.97
C VAL A 219 -22.54 3.26 -3.09
N PRO A 220 -23.53 4.06 -3.52
CA PRO A 220 -24.45 3.60 -4.56
C PRO A 220 -23.78 3.43 -5.92
N CYS A 221 -22.83 4.31 -6.27
CA CYS A 221 -22.06 4.19 -7.50
C CYS A 221 -21.04 3.04 -7.46
N SER A 222 -20.59 2.63 -6.26
CA SER A 222 -19.70 1.48 -6.13
C SER A 222 -20.37 0.16 -6.44
N ASN A 223 -21.65 0.00 -6.10
CA ASN A 223 -22.45 -1.18 -6.45
C ASN A 223 -22.59 -1.36 -7.98
N ILE A 224 -22.67 -0.26 -8.74
CA ILE A 224 -22.69 -0.28 -10.21
C ILE A 224 -21.32 -0.71 -10.77
N LYS A 225 -20.24 -0.21 -10.16
CA LYS A 225 -18.85 -0.47 -10.58
C LYS A 225 -18.28 -1.81 -10.12
N ALA A 226 -18.90 -2.48 -9.13
CA ALA A 226 -18.50 -3.81 -8.66
C ALA A 226 -18.41 -4.84 -9.81
N SER A 227 -19.19 -4.64 -10.88
CA SER A 227 -19.15 -5.44 -12.10
C SER A 227 -17.82 -5.37 -12.87
N LYS A 228 -17.08 -4.25 -12.80
CA LYS A 228 -15.91 -3.99 -13.66
C LYS A 228 -14.58 -4.55 -13.15
N LYS A 229 -14.54 -5.17 -11.96
CA LYS A 229 -13.36 -5.83 -11.32
C LYS A 229 -12.04 -5.06 -11.30
N ALA A 230 -11.95 -3.83 -11.82
CA ALA A 230 -10.74 -3.04 -11.95
C ALA A 230 -10.99 -1.56 -11.59
N CYS A 231 -10.04 -0.98 -10.85
CA CYS A 231 -10.05 0.40 -10.41
C CYS A 231 -9.97 1.35 -11.61
N ALA A 232 -10.82 2.37 -11.67
CA ALA A 232 -10.78 3.32 -12.79
C ALA A 232 -9.55 4.23 -12.79
N ILE A 233 -8.86 4.36 -11.64
CA ILE A 233 -7.67 5.23 -11.51
C ILE A 233 -6.40 4.46 -11.91
N CYS A 234 -6.10 3.37 -11.20
CA CYS A 234 -4.85 2.62 -11.43
C CYS A 234 -5.00 1.38 -12.30
N ARG A 235 -6.22 1.06 -12.76
CA ARG A 235 -6.56 -0.18 -13.50
C ARG A 235 -6.24 -1.49 -12.74
N GLY A 236 -5.87 -1.39 -11.47
CA GLY A 236 -5.62 -2.53 -10.59
C GLY A 236 -6.90 -3.28 -10.22
N GLU A 237 -6.81 -4.58 -9.98
CA GLU A 237 -7.96 -5.43 -9.62
C GLU A 237 -8.62 -4.97 -8.31
N ILE A 238 -9.96 -4.90 -8.33
CA ILE A 238 -10.78 -4.59 -7.18
C ILE A 238 -11.05 -5.91 -6.44
N ILE A 239 -10.38 -6.10 -5.32
CA ILE A 239 -10.61 -7.24 -4.41
C ILE A 239 -11.81 -6.94 -3.50
N GLN A 240 -11.90 -5.71 -3.01
CA GLN A 240 -12.97 -5.28 -2.11
C GLN A 240 -13.22 -3.79 -2.27
N ILE A 241 -14.46 -3.36 -2.05
CA ILE A 241 -14.81 -1.94 -1.88
C ILE A 241 -15.25 -1.76 -0.43
N LEU A 242 -14.52 -0.93 0.31
CA LEU A 242 -14.84 -0.58 1.69
C LEU A 242 -15.67 0.70 1.73
N THR A 243 -16.70 0.72 2.56
CA THR A 243 -17.43 1.95 2.88
C THR A 243 -16.73 2.67 4.02
N LEU A 244 -16.41 3.94 3.81
CA LEU A 244 -15.79 4.81 4.79
C LEU A 244 -16.89 5.45 5.63
N LYS A 245 -16.90 5.22 6.94
CA LYS A 245 -17.79 5.93 7.86
C LYS A 245 -17.15 7.26 8.22
N THR A 246 -17.77 8.37 7.85
CA THR A 246 -17.39 9.69 8.38
C THR A 246 -17.79 9.76 9.86
N ARG A 247 -16.86 10.21 10.72
CA ARG A 247 -17.19 10.54 12.11
C ARG A 247 -18.15 11.72 12.07
N LYS A 248 -19.38 11.55 12.57
CA LYS A 248 -20.25 12.69 12.88
C LYS A 248 -19.56 13.49 13.99
N GLN A 249 -19.12 14.70 13.67
CA GLN A 249 -18.79 15.69 14.69
C GLN A 249 -20.06 15.94 15.51
N LYS A 250 -19.97 15.74 16.82
CA LYS A 250 -20.96 16.21 17.79
C LYS A 250 -20.56 17.60 18.23
#